data_AF-A0A842V9H7-F1
#
_entry.id   AF-A0A842V9H7-F1
#
_cell.length_a   1.000
_cell.length_b   1.000
_cell.length_c   1.000
_cell.angle_alpha   90.00
_cell.angle_beta   90.00
_cell.angle_gamma   90.00
#
_symmetry.space_group_name_H-M   'P 1'
#
loop_
_entity.id
_entity.type
_entity.pdbx_description
1 polymer ?
#
loop_
_entity_poly.entity_id
_entity_poly.type
_entity_poly.pdbx_seq_one_letter_code
_entity_poly.pdbx_strand_id
1 'polypeptide(L)'
;MLFHETAMDHPHIMDGWFNIFGVYYWIFMITFWSIYIGSSIIFAYFVHKDAIKRNITNSEFWLVIALIFNIVGVILYLLVRPNYSLVEN
;
A
#
# COMPACT_ATOMS: atom_id res chain seq x y z
N MET A 1 -12.14 18.79 -51.98
CA MET A 1 -13.02 18.01 -51.08
C MET A 1 -12.27 16.73 -50.77
N LEU A 2 -11.85 16.55 -49.51
CA LEU A 2 -11.09 15.43 -48.90
C LEU A 2 -9.94 15.95 -48.02
N PHE A 3 -10.29 16.85 -47.10
CA PHE A 3 -9.62 16.90 -45.80
C PHE A 3 -10.54 16.11 -44.88
N HIS A 4 -10.48 14.78 -44.97
CA HIS A 4 -11.12 13.92 -43.99
C HIS A 4 -10.20 13.97 -42.77
N GLU A 5 -10.49 14.92 -41.89
CA GLU A 5 -9.87 15.06 -40.58
C GLU A 5 -9.86 13.70 -39.92
N THR A 6 -8.68 13.08 -39.89
CA THR A 6 -8.37 12.00 -38.95
C THR A 6 -8.30 12.65 -37.57
N ALA A 7 -9.46 13.01 -37.02
CA ALA A 7 -9.64 13.08 -35.58
C ALA A 7 -9.44 11.65 -35.10
N MET A 8 -8.17 11.31 -34.83
CA MET A 8 -7.85 10.15 -34.02
C MET A 8 -8.46 10.46 -32.66
N ASP A 9 -9.70 10.01 -32.46
CA ASP A 9 -10.37 9.96 -31.18
C ASP A 9 -9.46 9.17 -30.26
N HIS A 10 -8.61 9.88 -29.51
CA HIS A 10 -7.79 9.29 -28.47
C HIS A 10 -8.77 8.72 -27.46
N PRO A 11 -8.90 7.38 -27.33
CA PRO A 11 -9.77 6.83 -26.32
C PRO A 11 -9.20 7.30 -24.98
N HIS A 12 -9.92 8.21 -24.31
CA HIS A 12 -9.60 8.64 -22.97
C HIS A 12 -9.71 7.38 -22.10
N ILE A 13 -8.57 6.73 -21.84
CA ILE A 13 -8.48 5.47 -21.09
C ILE A 13 -9.20 5.59 -19.72
N MET A 14 -9.30 6.81 -19.21
CA MET A 14 -10.06 7.17 -18.01
C MET A 14 -11.58 6.91 -18.15
N ASP A 15 -12.19 7.16 -19.31
CA ASP A 15 -13.63 6.97 -19.55
C ASP A 15 -14.03 5.48 -19.52
N GLY A 16 -13.11 4.58 -19.91
CA GLY A 16 -13.33 3.14 -19.88
C GLY A 16 -13.56 2.58 -18.47
N TRP A 17 -12.79 3.06 -17.48
CA TRP A 17 -12.96 2.66 -16.09
C TRP A 17 -14.26 3.16 -15.48
N PHE A 18 -14.66 4.41 -15.80
CA PHE A 18 -15.93 4.97 -15.33
C PHE A 18 -17.15 4.29 -15.98
N ASN A 19 -17.05 3.81 -17.22
CA ASN A 19 -18.14 3.11 -17.90
C ASN A 19 -18.38 1.69 -17.33
N ILE A 20 -17.32 0.97 -16.94
CA ILE A 20 -17.42 -0.40 -16.40
C ILE A 20 -18.02 -0.41 -14.98
N PHE A 21 -17.63 0.54 -14.13
CA PHE A 21 -18.06 0.58 -12.72
C PHE A 21 -19.19 1.58 -12.44
N GLY A 22 -19.47 2.51 -13.36
CA GLY A 22 -20.59 3.44 -13.30
C GLY A 22 -20.73 4.17 -11.96
N VAL A 23 -21.96 4.37 -11.51
CA VAL A 23 -22.31 4.96 -10.20
C VAL A 23 -21.71 4.16 -9.03
N TYR A 24 -21.45 2.87 -9.19
CA TYR A 24 -20.94 1.98 -8.13
C TYR A 24 -19.42 2.08 -7.92
N TYR A 25 -18.70 2.81 -8.78
CA TYR A 25 -17.26 3.08 -8.63
C TYR A 25 -16.92 3.61 -7.23
N TRP A 26 -17.77 4.47 -6.67
CA TRP A 26 -17.60 5.03 -5.32
C TRP A 26 -17.59 3.96 -4.23
N ILE A 27 -18.45 2.94 -4.34
CA ILE A 27 -18.52 1.84 -3.39
C ILE A 27 -17.24 1.01 -3.48
N PHE A 28 -16.81 0.68 -4.69
CA PHE A 28 -15.57 -0.06 -4.91
C PHE A 28 -14.36 0.69 -4.35
N MET A 29 -14.27 2.00 -4.58
CA MET A 29 -13.21 2.85 -4.01
C MET A 29 -13.25 2.86 -2.49
N ILE A 30 -14.40 3.08 -1.86
CA ILE A 30 -14.54 3.07 -0.40
C ILE A 30 -14.15 1.71 0.18
N THR A 31 -14.60 0.61 -0.42
CA THR A 31 -14.24 -0.75 -0.01
C THR A 31 -12.75 -0.98 -0.13
N PHE A 32 -12.14 -0.60 -1.25
CA PHE A 32 -10.70 -0.74 -1.47
C PHE A 32 -9.89 0.05 -0.43
N TRP A 33 -10.24 1.33 -0.22
CA TRP A 33 -9.58 2.16 0.79
C TRP A 33 -9.77 1.63 2.22
N SER A 34 -10.95 1.09 2.54
CA SER A 34 -11.22 0.49 3.85
C SER A 34 -10.34 -0.74 4.10
N ILE A 35 -10.20 -1.61 3.11
CA ILE A 35 -9.32 -2.79 3.18
C ILE A 35 -7.85 -2.35 3.25
N TYR A 36 -7.46 -1.35 2.47
CA TYR A 36 -6.10 -0.82 2.47
C TYR A 36 -5.71 -0.24 3.83
N ILE A 37 -6.55 0.61 4.42
CA ILE A 37 -6.31 1.20 5.74
C ILE A 37 -6.33 0.11 6.81
N GLY A 38 -7.32 -0.79 6.78
CA GLY A 38 -7.45 -1.88 7.75
C GLY A 38 -6.22 -2.79 7.74
N SER A 39 -5.75 -3.22 6.56
CA SER A 39 -4.53 -4.01 6.42
C SER A 39 -3.29 -3.25 6.88
N SER A 40 -3.17 -1.94 6.59
CA SER A 40 -2.05 -1.12 7.05
C SER A 40 -1.94 -1.10 8.58
N ILE A 41 -3.07 -0.94 9.27
CA ILE A 41 -3.12 -0.93 10.74
C ILE A 41 -2.68 -2.29 11.29
N ILE A 42 -3.17 -3.39 10.71
CA ILE A 42 -2.81 -4.76 11.14
C ILE A 42 -1.30 -4.99 10.98
N PHE A 43 -0.73 -4.60 9.84
CA PHE A 43 0.70 -4.74 9.58
C PHE A 43 1.56 -3.87 10.49
N ALA A 44 1.18 -2.62 10.70
CA ALA A 44 1.87 -1.72 11.61
C ALA A 44 1.85 -2.26 13.05
N TYR A 45 0.71 -2.78 13.51
CA TYR A 45 0.59 -3.43 14.81
C TYR A 45 1.50 -4.67 14.92
N PHE A 46 1.52 -5.52 13.89
CA PHE A 46 2.37 -6.71 13.87
C PHE A 46 3.87 -6.36 13.93
N VAL A 47 4.31 -5.42 13.10
CA VAL A 47 5.71 -4.95 13.06
C VAL A 47 6.11 -4.34 14.40
N HIS A 48 5.27 -3.48 14.97
CA HIS A 48 5.55 -2.84 16.25
C HIS A 48 5.66 -3.86 17.39
N LYS A 49 4.74 -4.83 17.43
CA LYS A 49 4.77 -5.91 18.43
C LYS A 49 6.01 -6.79 18.29
N ASP A 50 6.42 -7.12 17.06
CA ASP A 50 7.65 -7.88 16.81
C ASP A 50 8.91 -7.05 17.18
N ALA A 51 8.91 -5.74 16.91
CA ALA A 51 10.00 -4.83 17.27
C ALA A 51 10.16 -4.69 18.80
N ILE A 52 9.05 -4.57 19.54
CA ILE A 52 9.06 -4.57 21.02
C ILE A 52 9.60 -5.89 21.55
N LYS A 53 9.12 -7.03 21.02
CA LYS A 53 9.59 -8.36 21.44
C LYS A 53 11.10 -8.54 21.23
N ARG A 54 11.66 -7.83 20.26
CA ARG A 54 13.09 -7.84 19.91
C ARG A 54 13.91 -6.75 20.57
N ASN A 55 13.30 -5.94 21.43
CA ASN A 55 13.94 -4.82 22.12
C ASN A 55 14.62 -3.83 21.16
N ILE A 56 14.05 -3.64 19.96
CA ILE A 56 14.55 -2.66 18.99
C ILE A 56 14.23 -1.27 19.54
N THR A 57 15.27 -0.49 19.80
CA THR A 57 15.19 0.83 20.47
C THR A 57 14.27 1.83 19.75
N ASN A 58 14.08 1.67 18.43
CA ASN A 58 13.27 2.56 17.58
C ASN A 58 11.96 1.90 17.12
N SER A 59 11.26 1.17 17.99
CA SER A 59 10.03 0.43 17.66
C SER A 59 8.87 1.32 17.19
N GLU A 60 8.80 2.56 17.67
CA GLU A 60 7.79 3.56 17.29
C GLU A 60 8.02 4.08 15.86
N PHE A 61 9.27 4.26 15.46
CA PHE A 61 9.63 4.68 14.10
C PHE A 61 9.22 3.62 13.06
N TRP A 62 9.39 2.35 13.40
CA TRP A 62 8.96 1.23 12.54
C TRP A 62 7.44 1.12 12.41
N LEU A 63 6.69 1.50 13.44
CA LEU A 63 5.22 1.59 13.36
C LEU A 63 4.81 2.63 12.32
N VAL A 64 5.39 3.83 12.36
CA VAL A 64 5.07 4.92 11.42
C VAL A 64 5.44 4.54 9.99
N ILE A 65 6.62 3.92 9.80
CA ILE A 65 7.05 3.44 8.47
C ILE A 65 6.10 2.37 7.93
N ALA A 66 5.76 1.37 8.75
CA ALA A 66 4.84 0.31 8.35
C ALA A 66 3.43 0.85 8.06
N LEU A 67 3.00 1.92 8.74
CA LEU A 67 1.68 2.52 8.52
C LEU A 67 1.61 3.35 7.22
N ILE A 68 2.67 4.11 6.91
CA ILE A 68 2.73 4.97 5.72
C ILE A 68 3.00 4.14 4.46
N PHE A 69 3.98 3.24 4.53
CA PHE A 69 4.41 2.43 3.40
C PHE A 69 3.68 1.07 3.31
N ASN A 70 2.81 0.75 4.28
CA ASN A 70 2.05 -0.50 4.36
C ASN A 70 2.97 -1.72 4.11
N ILE A 71 2.67 -2.54 3.10
CA ILE A 71 3.46 -3.71 2.69
C ILE A 71 4.94 -3.34 2.44
N VAL A 72 5.22 -2.20 1.81
CA VAL A 72 6.61 -1.77 1.56
C VAL A 72 7.33 -1.47 2.88
N GLY A 73 6.64 -0.88 3.85
CA GLY A 73 7.19 -0.61 5.18
C GLY A 73 7.49 -1.89 5.97
N VAL A 74 6.62 -2.91 5.84
CA VAL A 74 6.85 -4.24 6.40
C VAL A 74 8.05 -4.93 5.74
N ILE A 75 8.15 -4.87 4.41
CA ILE A 75 9.29 -5.45 3.68
C ILE A 75 10.59 -4.77 4.11
N LEU A 76 10.62 -3.44 4.19
CA LEU A 76 11.77 -2.69 4.68
C LEU A 76 12.13 -3.09 6.13
N TYR A 77 11.13 -3.23 7.00
CA TYR A 77 11.36 -3.74 8.36
C TYR A 77 12.02 -5.11 8.34
N LEU A 78 11.50 -6.06 7.56
CA LEU A 78 12.07 -7.41 7.48
C LEU A 78 13.48 -7.44 6.88
N LEU A 79 13.80 -6.55 5.95
CA LEU A 79 15.14 -6.44 5.34
C LEU A 79 16.17 -5.81 6.28
N VAL A 80 15.79 -4.73 6.97
CA VAL A 80 16.67 -4.03 7.90
C VAL A 80 16.75 -4.74 9.25
N ARG A 81 15.75 -5.56 9.58
CA ARG A 81 15.72 -6.34 10.81
C ARG A 81 16.99 -7.19 10.89
N PRO A 82 17.85 -6.97 11.90
CA PRO A 82 19.02 -7.80 12.08
C PRO A 82 18.59 -9.24 12.34
N ASN A 83 19.17 -10.16 11.57
CA ASN A 83 19.03 -11.59 11.84
C ASN A 83 19.93 -11.84 13.05
N TYR A 84 19.35 -11.92 14.25
CA TYR A 84 20.09 -12.26 15.46
C TYR A 84 20.74 -13.63 15.21
N SER A 85 22.02 -13.63 14.84
CA SER A 85 22.88 -14.77 15.13
C SER A 85 22.77 -14.97 16.63
N LEU A 86 22.29 -16.14 17.03
CA LEU A 86 22.39 -16.63 18.40
C LEU A 86 23.86 -16.52 18.82
N VAL A 87 24.25 -15.42 19.44
CA VAL A 87 25.51 -15.34 20.18
C VAL A 87 25.09 -15.35 21.63
N GLU A 88 24.97 -16.59 22.09
CA GLU A 88 25.18 -17.03 23.46
C GLU A 88 26.15 -16.10 24.20
N ASN A 89 25.68 -15.53 25.30
CA ASN A 89 26.49 -15.07 26.43
C ASN A 89 25.66 -15.28 27.70
#